data_AF-A0A4Q0SXI5-F1
#
_entry.id   AF-A0A4Q0SXI5-F1
#
_cell.length_a   1.000
_cell.length_b   1.000
_cell.length_c   1.000
_cell.angle_alpha   90.00
_cell.angle_beta   90.00
_cell.angle_gamma   90.00
#
_symmetry.space_group_name_H-M   'P 1'
#
loop_
_entity.id
_entity.type
_entity.pdbx_description
1 polymer ?
#
loop_
_entity_poly.entity_id
_entity_poly.type
_entity_poly.pdbx_seq_one_letter_code
_entity_poly.pdbx_strand_id
1 'polypeptide(L)'
;MKHSAWVLGGILLLLGGCRKADNLQVTLSPGYTGKVDISCASTSSTVANITVDPQGRAIDAVCPRHPAELIVLRDAKRIELDGPPDWLATGDGIPVAIRFSLH
;
A
#
# COMPACT_ATOMS: atom_id res chain seq x y z
N MET A 1 -10.03 8.60 63.44
CA MET A 1 -10.92 8.82 62.27
C MET A 1 -10.18 9.70 61.27
N LYS A 2 -9.67 9.13 60.16
CA LYS A 2 -9.29 9.85 58.94
C LYS A 2 -9.10 8.82 57.83
N HIS A 3 -9.84 9.05 56.76
CA HIS A 3 -10.01 8.22 55.57
C HIS A 3 -8.77 8.31 54.67
N SER A 4 -8.46 7.24 53.94
CA SER A 4 -7.84 7.33 52.61
C SER A 4 -8.07 6.02 51.87
N ALA A 5 -9.11 6.03 51.04
CA ALA A 5 -9.36 5.03 50.01
C ALA A 5 -8.40 5.31 48.85
N TRP A 6 -7.64 4.29 48.43
CA TRP A 6 -6.93 4.34 47.15
C TRP A 6 -7.70 3.46 46.17
N VAL A 7 -8.27 4.13 45.17
CA VAL A 7 -8.98 3.57 44.02
C VAL A 7 -7.96 2.79 43.19
N LEU A 8 -8.14 1.47 43.14
CA LEU A 8 -7.37 0.60 42.27
C LEU A 8 -7.70 0.92 40.80
N GLY A 9 -6.61 1.17 40.07
CA GLY A 9 -6.62 1.39 38.63
C GLY A 9 -7.18 0.21 37.84
N GLY A 10 -7.61 0.54 36.63
CA GLY A 10 -8.08 -0.41 35.64
C GLY A 10 -8.40 0.33 34.35
N ILE A 11 -7.37 0.79 33.65
CA ILE A 11 -7.44 1.33 32.29
C ILE A 11 -8.02 0.23 31.39
N LEU A 12 -9.30 0.36 31.03
CA LEU A 12 -9.99 -0.56 30.13
C LEU A 12 -9.63 -0.23 28.68
N LEU A 13 -8.74 -1.04 28.12
CA LEU A 13 -8.65 -1.52 26.73
C LEU A 13 -9.66 -0.90 25.75
N LEU A 14 -9.22 0.08 24.96
CA LEU A 14 -9.72 0.27 23.60
C LEU A 14 -8.60 -0.13 22.64
N LEU A 15 -8.48 -1.44 22.47
CA LEU A 15 -7.87 -2.07 21.30
C LEU A 15 -8.66 -1.63 20.06
N GLY A 16 -8.37 -0.41 19.58
CA GLY A 16 -8.70 -0.03 18.22
C GLY A 16 -8.00 -1.04 17.31
N GLY A 17 -8.78 -1.97 16.75
CA GLY A 17 -8.25 -3.03 15.91
C GLY A 17 -7.40 -2.44 14.80
N CYS A 18 -6.10 -2.73 14.82
CA CYS A 18 -5.24 -2.51 13.67
C CYS A 18 -5.81 -3.36 12.53
N ARG A 19 -6.62 -2.75 11.65
CA ARG A 19 -6.97 -3.37 10.38
C ARG A 19 -5.65 -3.60 9.65
N LYS A 20 -5.39 -4.86 9.28
CA LYS A 20 -4.23 -5.21 8.46
C LYS A 20 -4.33 -4.37 7.19
N ALA A 21 -3.28 -3.61 6.88
CA ALA A 21 -3.23 -2.85 5.64
C ALA A 21 -3.42 -3.83 4.47
N ASP A 22 -4.26 -3.46 3.52
CA ASP A 22 -4.35 -4.19 2.26
C ASP A 22 -2.99 -4.10 1.55
N ASN A 23 -2.60 -5.14 0.83
CA ASN A 23 -1.33 -5.18 0.10
C ASN A 23 -1.60 -5.04 -1.39
N LEU A 24 -1.01 -4.10 -2.11
CA LEU A 24 -1.04 -4.09 -3.57
C LEU A 24 0.19 -4.80 -4.11
N GLN A 25 0.02 -5.92 -4.82
CA GLN A 25 1.15 -6.64 -5.40
C GLN A 25 1.37 -6.21 -6.86
N VAL A 26 2.60 -5.78 -7.17
CA VAL A 26 3.02 -5.41 -8.52
C VAL A 26 4.10 -6.39 -8.98
N THR A 27 3.87 -7.05 -10.11
CA THR A 27 4.83 -7.98 -10.73
C THR A 27 5.48 -7.33 -11.93
N LEU A 28 6.81 -7.30 -11.94
CA LEU A 28 7.62 -6.72 -13.00
C LEU A 28 8.17 -7.80 -13.93
N SER A 29 8.53 -7.37 -15.14
CA SER A 29 9.31 -8.21 -16.06
C SER A 29 10.69 -8.55 -15.46
N PRO A 30 11.24 -9.75 -15.74
CA PRO A 30 12.57 -10.16 -15.27
C PRO A 30 13.65 -9.13 -15.55
N GLY A 31 14.50 -8.85 -14.56
CA GLY A 31 15.62 -7.90 -14.69
C GLY A 31 15.23 -6.43 -14.94
N TYR A 32 13.95 -6.06 -14.89
CA TYR A 32 13.53 -4.67 -15.06
C TYR A 32 14.13 -3.76 -13.97
N THR A 33 14.66 -2.62 -14.39
CA THR A 33 15.17 -1.53 -13.54
C THR A 33 14.66 -0.19 -14.07
N GLY A 34 14.67 0.83 -13.23
CA GLY A 34 14.23 2.18 -13.60
C GLY A 34 12.83 2.52 -13.09
N LYS A 35 12.16 3.42 -13.81
CA LYS A 35 10.90 4.03 -13.36
C LYS A 35 9.71 3.15 -13.73
N VAL A 36 8.75 3.04 -12.83
CA VAL A 36 7.47 2.38 -13.07
C VAL A 36 6.34 3.41 -12.97
N ASP A 37 5.42 3.38 -13.93
CA ASP A 37 4.21 4.20 -13.96
C ASP A 37 2.98 3.28 -14.14
N ILE A 38 2.11 3.29 -13.14
CA ILE A 38 0.87 2.51 -13.12
C ILE A 38 -0.29 3.50 -13.17
N SER A 39 -1.12 3.39 -14.19
CA SER A 39 -2.35 4.17 -14.32
C SER A 39 -3.56 3.33 -13.91
N CYS A 40 -4.37 3.85 -13.00
CA CYS A 40 -5.54 3.17 -12.47
C CYS A 40 -6.78 3.50 -13.34
N ALA A 41 -7.42 2.50 -13.95
CA ALA A 41 -8.71 2.71 -14.62
C ALA A 41 -9.91 2.58 -13.68
N SER A 42 -9.74 1.84 -12.58
CA SER A 42 -10.79 1.63 -11.59
C SER A 42 -10.20 1.37 -10.21
N THR A 43 -11.05 1.40 -9.18
CA THR A 43 -10.66 1.03 -7.82
C THR A 43 -11.47 -0.13 -7.26
N SER A 44 -10.84 -0.92 -6.42
CA SER A 44 -11.42 -2.08 -5.75
C SER A 44 -11.11 -2.08 -4.26
N SER A 45 -12.02 -2.62 -3.44
CA SER A 45 -11.75 -2.93 -2.03
C SER A 45 -11.01 -4.25 -1.85
N THR A 46 -10.92 -5.06 -2.91
CA THR A 46 -10.18 -6.32 -2.92
C THR A 46 -8.85 -6.08 -3.61
N VAL A 47 -7.77 -6.47 -2.91
CA VAL A 47 -6.40 -6.48 -3.42
C VAL A 47 -6.31 -7.18 -4.78
N ALA A 48 -5.69 -6.52 -5.75
CA ALA A 48 -5.40 -7.06 -7.07
C ALA A 48 -3.89 -7.23 -7.28
N ASN A 49 -3.53 -8.08 -8.26
CA ASN A 49 -2.17 -8.16 -8.78
C ASN A 49 -2.08 -7.29 -10.03
N ILE A 50 -1.08 -6.41 -10.11
CA ILE A 50 -0.79 -5.61 -11.30
C ILE A 50 0.46 -6.18 -11.96
N THR A 51 0.42 -6.39 -13.27
CA THR A 51 1.60 -6.76 -14.05
C THR A 51 2.06 -5.55 -14.85
N VAL A 52 3.35 -5.25 -14.78
CA VAL A 52 3.99 -4.14 -15.48
C VAL A 52 4.70 -4.68 -16.72
N ASP A 53 4.49 -4.00 -17.85
CA ASP A 53 5.12 -4.33 -19.12
C ASP A 53 6.66 -4.14 -19.06
N PRO A 54 7.42 -4.64 -20.05
CA PRO A 54 8.87 -4.44 -20.10
C PRO A 54 9.33 -2.98 -20.24
N GLN A 55 8.40 -2.03 -20.46
CA GLN A 55 8.65 -0.60 -20.53
C GLN A 55 8.37 0.11 -19.19
N GLY A 56 8.03 -0.64 -18.13
CA GLY A 56 7.74 -0.08 -16.83
C GLY A 56 6.34 0.50 -16.71
N ARG A 57 5.39 0.09 -17.54
CA ARG A 57 4.03 0.64 -17.52
C ARG A 57 2.99 -0.43 -17.25
N ALA A 58 1.96 -0.04 -16.51
CA ALA A 58 0.70 -0.78 -16.44
C ALA A 58 -0.45 0.20 -16.71
N ILE A 59 -1.24 -0.09 -17.74
CA ILE A 59 -2.41 0.70 -18.13
C ILE A 59 -3.65 -0.10 -17.71
N ASP A 60 -4.72 0.62 -17.38
CA ASP A 60 -6.01 0.06 -16.96
C ASP A 60 -5.93 -0.84 -15.72
N ALA A 61 -5.03 -0.51 -14.79
CA ALA A 61 -4.90 -1.26 -13.56
C ALA A 61 -6.09 -1.04 -12.61
N VAL A 62 -6.40 -2.05 -11.81
CA VAL A 62 -7.35 -1.95 -10.70
C VAL A 62 -6.56 -1.61 -9.44
N CYS A 63 -6.67 -0.37 -8.99
CA CYS A 63 -5.97 0.11 -7.80
C CYS A 63 -6.80 -0.08 -6.54
N PRO A 64 -6.19 -0.15 -5.36
CA PRO A 64 -6.93 -0.24 -4.12
C PRO A 64 -7.68 1.08 -3.86
N ARG A 65 -8.89 1.00 -3.31
CA ARG A 65 -9.67 2.21 -2.94
C ARG A 65 -9.05 2.97 -1.77
N HIS A 66 -8.29 2.28 -0.92
CA HIS A 66 -7.62 2.85 0.24
C HIS A 66 -6.11 2.66 0.12
N PRO A 67 -5.29 3.45 0.85
CA PRO A 67 -3.85 3.25 0.88
C PRO A 67 -3.50 1.81 1.27
N ALA A 68 -2.69 1.17 0.43
CA ALA A 68 -2.26 -0.21 0.58
C ALA A 68 -0.73 -0.27 0.66
N GLU A 69 -0.18 -1.28 1.32
CA GLU A 69 1.25 -1.56 1.26
C GLU A 69 1.61 -2.03 -0.14
N LEU A 70 2.53 -1.33 -0.81
CA LEU A 70 3.02 -1.72 -2.12
C LEU A 70 4.06 -2.85 -1.98
N ILE A 71 3.76 -4.03 -2.54
CA ILE A 71 4.67 -5.16 -2.63
C ILE A 71 5.09 -5.33 -4.08
N VAL A 72 6.35 -5.02 -4.39
CA VAL A 72 6.88 -5.17 -5.75
C VAL A 72 7.66 -6.46 -5.86
N LEU A 73 7.31 -7.27 -6.85
CA LEU A 73 7.95 -8.54 -7.18
C LEU A 73 8.68 -8.45 -8.52
N ARG A 74 9.93 -8.91 -8.54
CA ARG A 74 10.72 -9.17 -9.75
C ARG A 74 11.33 -10.55 -9.59
N ASP A 75 11.21 -11.39 -10.62
CA ASP A 75 11.69 -12.78 -10.56
C ASP A 75 11.12 -13.56 -9.35
N ALA A 76 9.84 -13.36 -9.04
CA ALA A 76 9.13 -13.92 -7.89
C ALA A 76 9.72 -13.55 -6.50
N LYS A 77 10.58 -12.54 -6.43
CA LYS A 77 11.17 -12.04 -5.18
C LYS A 77 10.72 -10.62 -4.91
N ARG A 78 10.48 -10.30 -3.63
CA ARG A 78 10.24 -8.93 -3.19
C ARG A 78 11.51 -8.12 -3.44
N ILE A 79 11.35 -6.96 -4.07
CA ILE A 79 12.43 -6.00 -4.27
C ILE A 79 12.16 -4.73 -3.47
N GLU A 80 13.25 -4.07 -3.10
CA GLU A 80 13.18 -2.75 -2.47
C GLU A 80 13.04 -1.67 -3.54
N LEU A 81 12.39 -0.59 -3.15
CA LEU A 81 12.18 0.59 -3.98
C LEU A 81 13.30 1.60 -3.72
N ASP A 82 13.63 2.40 -4.72
CA ASP A 82 14.53 3.56 -4.59
C ASP A 82 13.77 4.75 -3.98
N GLY A 83 13.28 4.56 -2.76
CA GLY A 83 12.46 5.53 -2.03
C GLY A 83 10.97 5.19 -1.98
N PRO A 84 10.16 6.05 -1.32
CA PRO A 84 8.73 5.80 -1.18
C PRO A 84 8.01 5.89 -2.54
N PRO A 85 6.97 5.06 -2.77
CA PRO A 85 6.13 5.20 -3.95
C PRO A 85 5.32 6.50 -3.87
N ASP A 86 5.20 7.18 -5.01
CA ASP A 86 4.35 8.35 -5.19
C ASP A 86 2.95 7.89 -5.59
N TRP A 87 1.99 8.08 -4.68
CA TRP A 87 0.59 7.76 -4.89
C TRP A 87 -0.15 9.01 -5.32
N LEU A 88 -0.55 9.04 -6.59
CA LEU A 88 -1.36 10.10 -7.13
C LEU A 88 -2.83 9.77 -6.90
N ALA A 89 -3.55 10.73 -6.34
CA ALA A 89 -4.95 10.58 -6.00
C ALA A 89 -5.77 11.80 -6.44
N THR A 90 -7.08 11.61 -6.58
CA THR A 90 -8.05 12.70 -6.72
C THR A 90 -8.21 13.50 -5.41
N GLY A 91 -8.93 14.61 -5.46
CA GLY A 91 -9.16 15.48 -4.29
C GLY A 91 -9.91 14.80 -3.12
N ASP A 92 -10.62 13.71 -3.38
CA ASP A 92 -11.28 12.85 -2.38
C ASP A 92 -10.43 11.64 -1.95
N GLY A 93 -9.17 11.56 -2.39
CA GLY A 93 -8.20 10.56 -1.93
C GLY A 93 -8.27 9.20 -2.65
N ILE A 94 -8.99 9.10 -3.77
CA ILE A 94 -9.05 7.88 -4.58
C ILE A 94 -7.79 7.77 -5.44
N PRO A 95 -7.01 6.68 -5.37
CA PRO A 95 -5.82 6.51 -6.19
C PRO A 95 -6.13 6.46 -7.70
N VAL A 96 -5.39 7.24 -8.49
CA VAL A 96 -5.48 7.30 -9.95
C VAL A 96 -4.19 6.89 -10.65
N ALA A 97 -3.04 6.96 -9.96
CA ALA A 97 -1.78 6.43 -10.45
C ALA A 97 -0.79 6.15 -9.32
N ILE A 98 0.20 5.30 -9.60
CA ILE A 98 1.29 4.95 -8.69
C ILE A 98 2.60 5.03 -9.45
N ARG A 99 3.59 5.72 -8.89
CA ARG A 99 4.91 5.88 -9.49
C ARG A 99 6.00 5.49 -8.51
N PHE A 100 7.01 4.77 -8.97
CA PHE A 100 8.17 4.42 -8.16
C PHE A 100 9.40 4.14 -9.03
N SER A 101 10.56 4.01 -8.42
CA SER A 101 11.83 3.71 -9.09
C SER A 101 12.52 2.52 -8.43
N LEU A 102 13.36 1.84 -9.21
CA LEU A 102 14.09 0.63 -8.83
C LEU A 102 15.53 0.70 -9.32
N HIS A 103 16.45 0.27 -8.46
CA HIS A 103 17.87 0.06 -8.77
C HIS A 103 18.16 -1.34 -9.31
#